data_AF-A0A9N9ZLK5-F1
#
_entry.id   AF-A0A9N9ZLK5-F1
#
_cell.length_a   1.000
_cell.length_b   1.000
_cell.length_c   1.000
_cell.angle_alpha   90.00
_cell.angle_beta   90.00
_cell.angle_gamma   90.00
#
_symmetry.space_group_name_H-M   'P 1'
#
loop_
_entity.id
_entity.type
_entity.pdbx_description
1 polymer ?
#
loop_
_entity_poly.entity_id
_entity_poly.type
_entity_poly.pdbx_seq_one_letter_code
_entity_poly.pdbx_strand_id
1 'polypeptide(L)'
;MKFGITLSILSLGLLVAGQQGETIHCGRKLPFCPLDYRCVPDSPKCTDIRLCPGHCEFIRKYDDCGGNRIIPKNCPSGSRCSPDPRVPGADSSMPGICIPNNQPSCSGFIGLQCPDGLTCYDVPEDGCDPQHGGADCIGVCL
;
A
#
# COMPACT_ATOMS: atom_id res chain seq x y z
N MET A 1 -10.18 -61.23 26.13
CA MET A 1 -10.86 -59.92 25.98
C MET A 1 -9.76 -58.86 25.89
N LYS A 2 -9.42 -58.37 24.71
CA LYS A 2 -8.29 -57.45 24.48
C LYS A 2 -8.85 -56.15 23.90
N PHE A 3 -8.81 -55.10 24.70
CA PHE A 3 -9.36 -53.77 24.40
C PHE A 3 -8.51 -53.09 23.31
N GLY A 4 -9.14 -52.74 22.19
CA GLY A 4 -8.55 -51.89 21.16
C GLY A 4 -8.68 -50.42 21.58
N ILE A 5 -7.54 -49.74 21.70
CA ILE A 5 -7.48 -48.31 22.04
C ILE A 5 -7.54 -47.53 20.73
N THR A 6 -8.66 -46.85 20.47
CA THR A 6 -8.79 -45.92 19.35
C THR A 6 -8.09 -44.61 19.70
N LEU A 7 -6.99 -44.31 19.00
CA LEU A 7 -6.30 -43.02 19.05
C LEU A 7 -7.10 -41.99 18.25
N SER A 8 -7.87 -41.14 18.93
CA SER A 8 -8.50 -39.97 18.32
C SER A 8 -7.47 -38.86 18.17
N ILE A 9 -7.06 -38.58 16.94
CA ILE A 9 -6.16 -37.49 16.58
C ILE A 9 -6.98 -36.19 16.57
N LEU A 10 -6.85 -35.37 17.62
CA LEU A 10 -7.46 -34.04 17.65
C LEU A 10 -6.59 -33.12 16.78
N SER A 11 -7.05 -32.85 15.56
CA SER A 11 -6.42 -31.88 14.65
C SER A 11 -6.57 -30.48 15.21
N LEU A 12 -5.51 -29.97 15.86
CA LEU A 12 -5.39 -28.59 16.29
C LEU A 12 -5.27 -27.71 15.04
N GLY A 13 -6.36 -27.07 14.63
CA GLY A 13 -6.35 -26.11 13.54
C GLY A 13 -5.47 -24.91 13.88
N LEU A 14 -4.40 -24.68 13.10
CA LEU A 14 -3.64 -23.44 13.13
C LEU A 14 -4.53 -22.31 12.59
N LEU A 15 -4.88 -21.37 13.45
CA LEU A 15 -5.41 -20.07 13.03
C LEU A 15 -4.25 -19.26 12.42
N VAL A 16 -4.25 -19.09 11.10
CA VAL A 16 -3.40 -18.10 10.45
C VAL A 16 -4.01 -16.72 10.75
N ALA A 17 -3.31 -15.92 11.56
CA ALA A 17 -3.65 -14.52 11.76
C ALA A 17 -3.43 -13.79 10.42
N GLY A 18 -4.49 -13.21 9.85
CA GLY A 18 -4.39 -12.34 8.69
C GLY A 18 -3.47 -11.16 8.99
N GLN A 19 -2.48 -10.91 8.14
CA GLN A 19 -1.59 -9.76 8.27
C GLN A 19 -2.41 -8.49 8.02
N GLN A 20 -2.74 -7.78 9.09
CA GLN A 20 -3.20 -6.40 9.02
C GLN A 20 -2.01 -5.55 8.61
N GLY A 21 -2.18 -4.63 7.64
CA GLY A 21 -1.12 -3.75 7.14
C GLY A 21 -0.33 -3.13 8.29
N GLU A 22 0.93 -3.54 8.42
CA GLU A 22 1.76 -3.19 9.56
C GLU A 22 2.09 -1.70 9.49
N THR A 23 1.67 -0.94 10.50
CA THR A 23 2.01 0.48 10.59
C THR A 23 3.51 0.60 10.84
N ILE A 24 4.24 1.20 9.90
CA ILE A 24 5.70 1.39 10.05
C ILE A 24 5.93 2.49 11.09
N HIS A 25 6.61 2.15 12.18
CA HIS A 25 6.94 3.09 13.24
C HIS A 25 8.25 3.84 12.98
N CYS A 26 8.33 5.08 13.47
CA CYS A 26 9.50 5.95 13.37
C CYS A 26 9.64 6.83 14.62
N GLY A 27 10.66 7.69 14.69
CA GLY A 27 10.93 8.55 15.85
C GLY A 27 11.70 7.83 16.97
N ARG A 28 11.99 8.47 18.11
CA ARG A 28 12.79 7.87 19.22
C ARG A 28 14.09 7.16 18.80
N LYS A 29 14.90 7.76 17.93
CA LYS A 29 16.11 7.14 17.33
C LYS A 29 15.84 5.88 16.47
N LEU A 30 14.59 5.51 16.23
CA LEU A 30 14.20 4.48 15.26
C LEU A 30 14.52 4.93 13.83
N PRO A 31 14.64 3.99 12.89
CA PRO A 31 14.98 4.30 11.51
C PRO A 31 14.02 5.32 10.88
N PHE A 32 14.56 6.00 9.87
CA PHE A 32 13.76 6.87 9.00
C PHE A 32 12.76 6.03 8.21
N CYS A 33 11.66 6.66 7.82
CA CYS A 33 10.64 6.01 7.01
C CYS A 33 11.17 5.65 5.61
N PRO A 34 10.54 4.69 4.90
CA PRO A 34 10.86 4.38 3.51
C PRO A 34 10.70 5.59 2.57
N LEU A 35 11.16 5.45 1.32
CA LEU A 35 10.99 6.48 0.28
C LEU A 35 9.48 6.81 0.11
N ASP A 36 9.15 8.09 -0.02
CA ASP A 36 7.79 8.69 -0.01
C ASP A 36 7.01 8.68 1.29
N TYR A 37 7.64 8.31 2.39
CA TYR A 37 7.04 8.44 3.70
C TYR A 37 7.69 9.56 4.49
N ARG A 38 6.87 10.24 5.30
CA ARG A 38 7.35 11.14 6.34
C ARG A 38 7.00 10.57 7.69
N CYS A 39 7.87 10.82 8.67
CA CYS A 39 7.59 10.49 10.05
C CYS A 39 6.64 11.53 10.65
N VAL A 40 5.46 11.09 11.07
CA VAL A 40 4.45 11.92 11.75
C VAL A 40 4.46 11.56 13.24
N PRO A 41 4.62 12.52 14.17
CA PRO A 41 4.56 12.23 15.59
C PRO A 41 3.17 11.72 16.00
N ASP A 42 3.13 10.70 16.87
CA ASP A 42 1.86 10.15 17.37
C ASP A 42 1.12 11.11 18.31
N SER A 43 1.84 12.10 18.84
CA SER A 43 1.30 13.11 19.75
C SER A 43 1.53 14.51 19.20
N PRO A 44 0.49 15.37 19.15
CA PRO A 44 0.62 16.75 18.71
C PRO A 44 1.45 17.60 19.68
N LYS A 45 1.69 17.12 20.91
CA LYS A 45 2.58 17.78 21.89
C LYS A 45 4.06 17.53 21.60
N CYS A 46 4.38 16.64 20.66
CA CYS A 46 5.75 16.36 20.31
C CYS A 46 6.30 17.41 19.35
N THR A 47 7.27 18.19 19.83
CA THR A 47 7.98 19.18 19.00
C THR A 47 9.32 18.68 18.46
N ASP A 48 9.85 17.57 18.99
CA ASP A 48 11.08 16.91 18.52
C ASP A 48 10.85 15.41 18.32
N ILE A 49 10.72 15.01 17.05
CA ILE A 49 10.46 13.61 16.65
C ILE A 49 11.57 12.64 17.10
N ARG A 50 12.77 13.12 17.42
CA ARG A 50 13.86 12.26 17.93
C ARG A 50 13.60 11.75 19.34
N LEU A 51 12.69 12.39 20.07
CA LEU A 51 12.34 12.06 21.46
C LEU A 51 11.01 11.30 21.58
N CYS A 52 10.16 11.39 20.56
CA CYS A 52 8.80 10.85 20.60
C CYS A 52 8.60 9.71 19.59
N PRO A 53 7.63 8.83 19.83
CA PRO A 53 7.24 7.86 18.82
C PRO A 53 6.45 8.56 17.72
N GLY A 54 6.51 7.97 16.54
CA GLY A 54 5.75 8.36 15.38
C GLY A 54 5.45 7.15 14.51
N HIS A 55 4.72 7.43 13.44
CA HIS A 55 4.45 6.48 12.38
C HIS A 55 4.74 7.12 11.02
N CYS A 56 5.02 6.26 10.05
CA CYS A 56 5.27 6.65 8.69
C CYS A 56 3.95 6.83 7.96
N GLU A 57 3.73 8.01 7.40
CA GLU A 57 2.62 8.28 6.49
C GLU A 57 3.18 8.66 5.12
N PHE A 58 2.43 8.32 4.06
CA PHE A 58 2.74 8.84 2.73
C PHE A 58 2.82 10.37 2.73
N ILE A 59 3.88 10.91 2.12
CA ILE A 59 4.09 12.35 1.95
C ILE A 59 2.92 12.96 1.17
N ARG A 60 2.49 12.29 0.10
CA ARG A 60 1.38 12.69 -0.76
C ARG A 60 0.13 11.90 -0.40
N LYS A 61 -0.94 12.64 -0.10
CA LYS A 61 -2.26 12.09 0.26
C LYS A 61 -3.19 12.25 -0.92
N TYR A 62 -3.96 11.20 -1.21
CA TYR A 62 -4.98 11.16 -2.23
C TYR A 62 -6.30 10.78 -1.56
N ASP A 63 -7.42 11.31 -2.05
CA ASP A 63 -8.73 10.90 -1.57
C ASP A 63 -8.97 9.41 -1.87
N ASP A 64 -9.58 8.71 -0.92
CA ASP A 64 -10.01 7.33 -1.14
C ASP A 64 -11.22 7.26 -2.08
N CYS A 65 -11.32 6.17 -2.83
CA CYS A 65 -12.41 5.92 -3.77
C CYS A 65 -12.75 4.43 -3.90
N GLY A 66 -13.89 4.15 -4.51
CA GLY A 66 -14.32 2.79 -4.79
C GLY A 66 -14.44 1.93 -3.52
N GLY A 67 -14.00 0.67 -3.64
CA GLY A 67 -14.06 -0.36 -2.61
C GLY A 67 -15.44 -1.00 -2.44
N ASN A 68 -15.45 -2.14 -1.74
CA ASN A 68 -16.64 -2.92 -1.34
C ASN A 68 -17.49 -2.20 -0.25
N ARG A 69 -17.91 -0.96 -0.53
CA ARG A 69 -18.72 -0.14 0.38
C ARG A 69 -20.18 -0.14 -0.05
N ILE A 70 -21.10 0.03 0.92
CA ILE A 70 -22.54 0.17 0.65
C ILE A 70 -22.79 1.38 -0.27
N ILE A 71 -22.05 2.47 -0.08
CA ILE A 71 -22.09 3.66 -0.91
C ILE A 71 -20.68 3.85 -1.51
N PRO A 72 -20.49 3.57 -2.81
CA PRO A 72 -19.22 3.80 -3.48
C PRO A 72 -18.85 5.29 -3.44
N LYS A 73 -17.62 5.60 -3.01
CA LYS A 73 -17.09 6.97 -3.07
C LYS A 73 -16.50 7.21 -4.46
N ASN A 74 -17.06 8.19 -5.16
CA ASN A 74 -16.56 8.62 -6.46
C ASN A 74 -15.46 9.67 -6.29
N CYS A 75 -14.53 9.70 -7.24
CA CYS A 75 -13.51 10.73 -7.31
C CYS A 75 -14.09 12.06 -7.80
N PRO A 76 -13.49 13.20 -7.39
CA PRO A 76 -13.86 14.50 -7.94
C PRO A 76 -13.57 14.56 -9.45
N SER A 77 -14.17 15.54 -10.14
CA SER A 77 -13.91 15.75 -11.57
C SER A 77 -12.42 16.01 -11.83
N GLY A 78 -11.88 15.36 -12.86
CA GLY A 78 -10.46 15.47 -13.23
C GLY A 78 -9.54 14.44 -12.58
N SER A 79 -10.07 13.50 -11.80
CA SER A 79 -9.34 12.32 -11.33
C SER A 79 -10.10 11.03 -11.62
N ARG A 80 -9.38 9.91 -11.52
CA ARG A 80 -9.91 8.56 -11.71
C ARG A 80 -9.65 7.73 -10.46
N CYS A 81 -10.54 6.78 -10.19
CA CYS A 81 -10.30 5.81 -9.14
C CYS A 81 -9.38 4.71 -9.66
N SER A 82 -8.36 4.36 -8.88
CA SER A 82 -7.40 3.29 -9.16
C SER A 82 -7.06 2.56 -7.86
N PRO A 83 -6.80 1.24 -7.86
CA PRO A 83 -6.15 0.60 -6.73
C PRO A 83 -4.85 1.34 -6.40
N ASP A 84 -4.51 1.46 -5.12
CA ASP A 84 -3.33 2.24 -4.69
C ASP A 84 -2.04 1.50 -5.06
N PRO A 85 -1.27 1.96 -6.06
CA PRO A 85 -0.07 1.26 -6.54
C PRO A 85 1.05 1.25 -5.50
N ARG A 86 0.92 2.04 -4.42
CA ARG A 86 1.88 2.10 -3.31
C ARG A 86 1.65 0.97 -2.30
N VAL A 87 0.54 0.25 -2.41
CA VAL A 87 0.18 -0.88 -1.56
C VAL A 87 0.37 -2.17 -2.37
N PRO A 88 1.38 -3.01 -2.03
CA PRO A 88 1.60 -4.27 -2.73
C PRO A 88 0.37 -5.17 -2.70
N GLY A 89 -0.06 -5.65 -3.86
CA GLY A 89 -1.24 -6.51 -3.99
C GLY A 89 -2.57 -5.79 -3.87
N ALA A 90 -2.60 -4.46 -3.91
CA ALA A 90 -3.85 -3.72 -4.03
C ALA A 90 -4.53 -4.02 -5.37
N ASP A 91 -5.83 -4.25 -5.28
CA ASP A 91 -6.70 -4.61 -6.39
C ASP A 91 -8.05 -3.89 -6.25
N SER A 92 -8.95 -4.15 -7.19
CA SER A 92 -10.32 -3.63 -7.19
C SER A 92 -11.19 -4.12 -6.01
N SER A 93 -10.73 -5.10 -5.23
CA SER A 93 -11.40 -5.59 -4.02
C SER A 93 -11.16 -4.67 -2.81
N MET A 94 -10.11 -3.85 -2.86
CA MET A 94 -9.74 -2.89 -1.82
C MET A 94 -10.18 -1.46 -2.19
N PRO A 95 -10.32 -0.55 -1.20
CA PRO A 95 -10.44 0.88 -1.50
C PRO A 95 -9.23 1.37 -2.29
N GLY A 96 -9.50 2.13 -3.35
CA GLY A 96 -8.47 2.77 -4.17
C GLY A 96 -8.21 4.22 -3.75
N ILE A 97 -7.41 4.91 -4.57
CA ILE A 97 -7.13 6.33 -4.46
C ILE A 97 -7.53 7.09 -5.73
N CYS A 98 -7.90 8.36 -5.56
CA CYS A 98 -8.21 9.28 -6.65
C CYS A 98 -6.93 9.88 -7.24
N ILE A 99 -6.50 9.35 -8.37
CA ILE A 99 -5.31 9.82 -9.10
C ILE A 99 -5.75 10.87 -10.13
N PRO A 100 -5.15 12.08 -10.12
CA PRO A 100 -5.41 13.08 -11.17
C PRO A 100 -5.19 12.52 -12.59
N ASN A 101 -6.04 12.92 -13.54
CA ASN A 101 -5.94 12.43 -14.92
C ASN A 101 -4.69 12.97 -15.65
N ASN A 102 -4.10 14.05 -15.14
CA ASN A 102 -2.86 14.64 -15.63
C ASN A 102 -1.62 14.19 -14.82
N GLN A 103 -1.73 13.16 -14.00
CA GLN A 103 -0.59 12.63 -13.25
C GLN A 103 0.47 12.09 -14.24
N PRO A 104 1.76 12.45 -14.11
CA PRO A 104 2.80 11.98 -15.01
C PRO A 104 2.92 10.46 -14.99
N SER A 105 3.18 9.87 -16.15
CA SER A 105 3.61 8.48 -16.27
C SER A 105 5.12 8.37 -16.14
N CYS A 106 5.58 7.17 -15.78
CA CYS A 106 6.98 6.82 -15.69
C CYS A 106 7.22 5.40 -16.21
N SER A 107 8.49 4.97 -16.26
CA SER A 107 8.89 3.67 -16.77
C SER A 107 8.47 3.47 -18.24
N GLY A 108 8.10 2.25 -18.60
CA GLY A 108 7.80 1.84 -19.97
C GLY A 108 9.05 1.71 -20.85
N PHE A 109 8.84 1.31 -22.11
CA PHE A 109 9.92 1.04 -23.08
C PHE A 109 10.92 2.19 -23.26
N ILE A 110 10.48 3.44 -23.03
CA ILE A 110 11.30 4.65 -23.16
C ILE A 110 11.98 5.09 -21.85
N GLY A 111 11.66 4.45 -20.72
CA GLY A 111 12.29 4.70 -19.42
C GLY A 111 12.01 6.09 -18.85
N LEU A 112 10.75 6.55 -18.87
CA LEU A 112 10.40 7.87 -18.35
C LEU A 112 10.70 7.97 -16.85
N GLN A 113 11.34 9.06 -16.44
CA GLN A 113 11.57 9.38 -15.04
C GLN A 113 10.49 10.31 -14.52
N CYS A 114 10.17 10.15 -13.23
CA CYS A 114 9.26 11.05 -12.56
C CYS A 114 9.89 12.43 -12.32
N PRO A 115 9.10 13.51 -12.37
CA PRO A 115 9.53 14.82 -11.88
C PRO A 115 10.03 14.76 -10.42
N ASP A 116 10.85 15.73 -10.05
CA ASP A 116 11.43 15.81 -8.72
C ASP A 116 10.39 15.68 -7.60
N GLY A 117 10.71 14.82 -6.65
CA GLY A 117 9.89 14.56 -5.48
C GLY A 117 8.75 13.57 -5.70
N LEU A 118 8.53 13.05 -6.91
CA LEU A 118 7.60 11.95 -7.17
C LEU A 118 8.34 10.62 -7.31
N THR A 119 7.63 9.52 -7.01
CA THR A 119 8.17 8.18 -7.18
C THR A 119 7.33 7.41 -8.17
N CYS A 120 8.00 6.60 -8.97
CA CYS A 120 7.37 5.74 -9.93
C CYS A 120 6.80 4.50 -9.26
N TYR A 121 5.50 4.28 -9.41
CA TYR A 121 4.82 3.07 -8.98
C TYR A 121 4.16 2.40 -10.19
N ASP A 122 4.31 1.09 -10.29
CA ASP A 122 3.64 0.32 -11.35
C ASP A 122 2.12 0.35 -11.13
N VAL A 123 1.37 0.54 -12.23
CA VAL A 123 -0.09 0.61 -12.15
C VAL A 123 -0.65 -0.80 -11.92
N PRO A 124 -1.41 -1.05 -10.84
CA PRO A 124 -2.03 -2.34 -10.61
C PRO A 124 -3.13 -2.63 -11.63
N GLU A 125 -3.32 -3.91 -11.95
CA GLU A 125 -4.37 -4.40 -12.85
C GLU A 125 -4.31 -3.86 -14.29
N ASP A 126 -3.17 -3.31 -14.74
CA ASP A 126 -2.99 -2.83 -16.12
C ASP A 126 -2.76 -3.96 -17.15
N GLY A 127 -2.74 -5.21 -16.68
CA GLY A 127 -2.52 -6.41 -17.51
C GLY A 127 -1.07 -6.57 -17.98
N CYS A 128 -0.16 -5.72 -17.49
CA CYS A 128 1.27 -5.84 -17.72
C CYS A 128 1.89 -6.64 -16.56
N ASP A 129 2.59 -7.73 -16.89
CA ASP A 129 3.25 -8.57 -15.89
C ASP A 129 4.72 -8.15 -15.74
N PRO A 130 5.14 -7.57 -14.61
CA PRO A 130 6.53 -7.15 -14.40
C PRO A 130 7.52 -8.32 -14.47
N GLN A 131 7.07 -9.55 -14.19
CA GLN A 131 7.90 -10.75 -14.17
C GLN A 131 8.07 -11.39 -15.56
N HIS A 132 7.22 -11.00 -16.53
CA HIS A 132 7.26 -11.53 -17.90
C HIS A 132 7.44 -10.46 -18.99
N GLY A 133 7.68 -9.19 -18.62
CA GLY A 133 7.97 -8.08 -19.54
C GLY A 133 8.29 -6.74 -18.88
N GLY A 134 8.69 -6.72 -17.60
CA GLY A 134 8.58 -5.58 -16.68
C GLY A 134 9.38 -4.30 -16.95
N ALA A 135 10.04 -4.15 -18.09
CA ALA A 135 10.55 -2.85 -18.52
C ALA A 135 9.48 -2.02 -19.26
N ASP A 136 8.43 -2.66 -19.79
CA ASP A 136 7.45 -2.03 -20.67
C ASP A 136 6.19 -1.56 -19.95
N CYS A 137 6.04 -1.88 -18.66
CA CYS A 137 4.86 -1.52 -17.88
C CYS A 137 4.87 -0.02 -17.56
N ILE A 138 3.75 0.64 -17.84
CA ILE A 138 3.60 2.06 -17.62
C ILE A 138 3.36 2.29 -16.13
N GLY A 139 4.26 3.02 -15.49
CA GLY A 139 4.10 3.46 -14.12
C GLY A 139 3.35 4.78 -14.03
N VAL A 140 2.92 5.11 -12.82
CA VAL A 140 2.39 6.41 -12.45
C VAL A 140 3.31 7.05 -11.41
N CYS A 141 3.66 8.32 -11.63
CA CYS A 141 4.40 9.11 -10.68
C CYS A 141 3.45 9.56 -9.59
N LEU A 142 3.54 9.01 -8.37
CA LEU A 142 2.67 9.41 -7.26
C LEU A 142 3.39 10.13 -6.18
#